data_AF-A0A9E1RHL6-F1
#
_entry.id   AF-A0A9E1RHL6-F1
#
_cell.length_a   1.000
_cell.length_b   1.000
_cell.length_c   1.000
_cell.angle_alpha   90.00
_cell.angle_beta   90.00
_cell.angle_gamma   90.00
#
_symmetry.space_group_name_H-M   'P 1'
#
loop_
_entity.id
_entity.type
_entity.pdbx_description
1 polymer ?
#
loop_
_entity_poly.entity_id
_entity_poly.type
_entity_poly.pdbx_seq_one_letter_code
_entity_poly.pdbx_strand_id
1 'polypeptide(L)'
;MRLLKTFLFIQFFLITPLMLNSAMADNTKECFNLFSPIENTANAIKSRGGVWALIEKREIYRKHATIGLHVDSKISSLIYTINYVCDSQEGMPINSVANQVVPMMKERGLEAFIEHYLTLSHPLEEIKVWAKYADYFEANRHRKLDFNRTKNTIESARKFFERYTALDHKISSTNDTEAVAKEGQAIIDDIKQFHATDPILKQVNAENMEIPHASTLTQVADEM
;
A
#
# COMPACT_ATOMS: atom_id res chain seq x y z
N MET A 1 -60.40 -4.25 24.50
CA MET A 1 -59.57 -3.07 24.17
C MET A 1 -58.31 -2.89 25.02
N ARG A 2 -58.26 -3.27 26.32
CA ARG A 2 -57.03 -3.15 27.15
C ARG A 2 -55.94 -4.19 26.82
N LEU A 3 -56.32 -5.45 26.54
CA LEU A 3 -55.38 -6.54 26.22
C LEU A 3 -54.72 -6.43 24.84
N LEU A 4 -55.40 -5.81 23.86
CA LEU A 4 -54.86 -5.61 22.50
C LEU A 4 -53.77 -4.52 22.48
N LYS A 5 -53.89 -3.51 23.36
CA LYS A 5 -52.91 -2.42 23.49
C LYS A 5 -51.63 -2.89 24.19
N THR A 6 -51.72 -3.78 25.18
CA THR A 6 -50.53 -4.34 25.85
C THR A 6 -49.75 -5.29 24.93
N PHE A 7 -50.42 -6.02 24.03
CA PHE A 7 -49.75 -6.93 23.09
C PHE A 7 -48.95 -6.18 22.00
N LEU A 8 -49.48 -5.04 21.52
CA LEU A 8 -48.79 -4.17 20.55
C LEU A 8 -47.55 -3.47 21.13
N PHE A 9 -47.58 -3.09 22.42
CA PHE A 9 -46.41 -2.48 23.07
C PHE A 9 -45.27 -3.49 23.32
N ILE A 10 -45.59 -4.76 23.60
CA ILE A 10 -44.59 -5.82 23.84
C ILE A 10 -43.89 -6.23 22.54
N GLN A 11 -44.57 -6.21 21.40
CA GLN A 11 -43.94 -6.48 20.10
C GLN A 11 -42.98 -5.39 19.65
N PHE A 12 -43.19 -4.13 20.05
CA PHE A 12 -42.27 -3.04 19.71
C PHE A 12 -40.94 -3.12 20.48
N PHE A 13 -40.94 -3.67 21.70
CA PHE A 13 -39.73 -3.86 22.52
C PHE A 13 -38.93 -5.14 22.21
N LEU A 14 -39.55 -6.14 21.56
CA LEU A 14 -38.86 -7.39 21.20
C LEU A 14 -38.29 -7.38 19.77
N ILE A 15 -38.71 -6.45 18.91
CA ILE A 15 -38.24 -6.38 17.51
C ILE A 15 -37.16 -5.29 17.31
N THR A 16 -36.94 -4.41 18.31
CA THR A 16 -36.01 -3.28 18.20
C THR A 16 -34.52 -3.51 18.53
N PRO A 17 -33.99 -4.70 18.90
CA PRO A 17 -32.53 -4.88 18.88
C PRO A 17 -31.98 -5.42 17.55
N LEU A 18 -32.80 -5.79 16.56
CA LEU A 18 -32.31 -6.46 15.34
C LEU A 18 -31.89 -5.51 14.20
N MET A 19 -31.73 -4.22 14.50
CA MET A 19 -31.26 -3.20 13.54
C MET A 19 -30.10 -2.36 14.09
N LEU A 20 -29.35 -2.88 15.07
CA LEU A 20 -27.94 -2.54 15.17
C LEU A 20 -27.17 -3.50 14.26
N ASN A 21 -27.33 -3.31 12.94
CA ASN A 21 -26.18 -3.56 12.09
C ASN A 21 -25.14 -2.57 12.62
N SER A 22 -24.17 -3.05 13.39
CA SER A 22 -22.89 -2.35 13.49
C SER A 22 -22.54 -2.04 12.04
N ALA A 23 -22.59 -0.76 11.63
CA ALA A 23 -22.06 -0.38 10.34
C ALA A 23 -20.66 -0.99 10.32
N MET A 24 -20.44 -2.05 9.53
CA MET A 24 -19.11 -2.60 9.37
C MET A 24 -18.31 -1.40 8.87
N ALA A 25 -17.41 -0.92 9.72
CA ALA A 25 -16.54 0.17 9.35
C ALA A 25 -15.80 -0.30 8.11
N ASP A 26 -15.94 0.43 7.02
CA ASP A 26 -15.17 0.21 5.81
C ASP A 26 -13.73 0.61 6.16
N ASN A 27 -12.96 -0.36 6.65
CA ASN A 27 -11.59 -0.15 7.12
C ASN A 27 -10.70 0.36 5.99
N THR A 28 -10.97 -0.02 4.72
CA THR A 28 -10.28 0.52 3.55
C THR A 28 -10.51 2.02 3.46
N LYS A 29 -11.77 2.47 3.49
CA LYS A 29 -12.10 3.90 3.46
C LYS A 29 -11.52 4.65 4.67
N GLU A 30 -11.61 4.08 5.87
CA GLU A 30 -11.06 4.72 7.06
C GLU A 30 -9.52 4.81 7.01
N CYS A 31 -8.85 3.79 6.48
CA CYS A 31 -7.40 3.81 6.23
C CYS A 31 -7.01 4.97 5.30
N PHE A 32 -7.69 5.12 4.17
CA PHE A 32 -7.43 6.23 3.25
C PHE A 32 -7.72 7.59 3.89
N ASN A 33 -8.81 7.72 4.66
CA ASN A 33 -9.10 8.96 5.38
C ASN A 33 -7.98 9.36 6.35
N LEU A 34 -7.29 8.38 6.96
CA LEU A 34 -6.14 8.63 7.83
C LEU A 34 -4.88 9.02 7.03
N PHE A 35 -4.64 8.36 5.89
CA PHE A 35 -3.38 8.51 5.16
C PHE A 35 -3.37 9.63 4.12
N SER A 36 -4.46 9.85 3.37
CA SER A 36 -4.50 10.82 2.27
C SER A 36 -4.05 12.24 2.65
N PRO A 37 -4.35 12.80 3.84
CA PRO A 37 -3.80 14.10 4.24
C PRO A 37 -2.26 14.12 4.34
N ILE A 38 -1.68 13.02 4.81
CA ILE A 38 -0.22 12.83 4.94
C ILE A 38 0.40 12.73 3.55
N GLU A 39 -0.18 11.86 2.70
CA GLU A 39 0.23 11.66 1.32
C GLU A 39 0.18 12.98 0.52
N ASN A 40 -0.91 13.74 0.63
CA ASN A 40 -1.08 15.02 -0.07
C ASN A 40 0.00 16.04 0.30
N THR A 41 0.41 16.08 1.57
CA THR A 41 1.50 16.95 2.03
C THR A 41 2.82 16.56 1.37
N ALA A 42 3.13 15.27 1.32
CA ALA A 42 4.32 14.76 0.64
C ALA A 42 4.29 15.03 -0.87
N ASN A 43 3.14 14.80 -1.51
CA ASN A 43 2.94 15.02 -2.93
C ASN A 43 3.06 16.50 -3.31
N ALA A 44 2.68 17.44 -2.44
CA ALA A 44 2.91 18.87 -2.65
C ALA A 44 4.40 19.25 -2.70
N ILE A 45 5.26 18.54 -1.96
CA ILE A 45 6.72 18.71 -2.05
C ILE A 45 7.25 18.08 -3.34
N LYS A 46 6.77 16.87 -3.66
CA LYS A 46 7.20 16.14 -4.87
C LYS A 46 6.78 16.83 -6.16
N SER A 47 5.62 17.48 -6.21
CA SER A 47 5.10 18.18 -7.40
C SER A 47 5.97 19.36 -7.84
N ARG A 48 6.77 19.92 -6.93
CA ARG A 48 7.79 20.95 -7.24
C ARG A 48 9.21 20.41 -7.39
N GLY A 49 9.33 19.10 -7.63
CA GLY A 49 10.59 18.40 -7.91
C GLY A 49 11.21 17.71 -6.69
N GLY A 50 10.52 17.66 -5.55
CA GLY A 50 11.00 17.00 -4.35
C GLY A 50 12.17 17.71 -3.67
N VAL A 51 12.76 17.04 -2.68
CA VAL A 51 13.95 17.52 -1.99
C VAL A 51 15.17 17.51 -2.92
N TRP A 52 15.23 16.57 -3.87
CA TRP A 52 16.28 16.53 -4.89
C TRP A 52 16.39 17.85 -5.66
N ALA A 53 15.28 18.35 -6.21
CA ALA A 53 15.29 19.59 -6.98
C ALA A 53 15.69 20.81 -6.14
N LEU A 54 15.36 20.82 -4.83
CA LEU A 54 15.81 21.89 -3.93
C LEU A 54 17.33 21.88 -3.72
N ILE A 55 17.91 20.68 -3.54
CA ILE A 55 19.35 20.50 -3.42
C ILE A 55 20.06 20.94 -4.71
N GLU A 56 19.56 20.53 -5.87
CA GLU A 56 20.19 20.84 -7.17
C GLU A 56 20.21 22.34 -7.50
N LYS A 57 19.16 23.06 -7.10
CA LYS A 57 19.05 24.51 -7.31
C LYS A 57 20.12 25.31 -6.56
N ARG A 58 20.70 24.77 -5.51
CA ARG A 58 21.67 25.47 -4.66
C ARG A 58 23.05 24.83 -4.79
N GLU A 59 23.97 25.52 -5.44
CA GLU A 59 25.31 25.00 -5.75
C GLU A 59 26.02 24.38 -4.54
N ILE A 60 25.93 25.01 -3.36
CA ILE A 60 26.54 24.52 -2.12
C ILE A 60 26.04 23.12 -1.69
N TYR A 61 24.83 22.73 -2.09
CA TYR A 61 24.22 21.44 -1.74
C TYR A 61 24.43 20.35 -2.79
N ARG A 62 24.84 20.67 -4.03
CA ARG A 62 24.88 19.71 -5.16
C ARG A 62 25.70 18.45 -4.89
N LYS A 63 26.75 18.53 -4.06
CA LYS A 63 27.51 17.34 -3.63
C LYS A 63 26.66 16.27 -2.89
N HIS A 64 25.47 16.64 -2.43
CA HIS A 64 24.51 15.79 -1.73
C HIS A 64 23.24 15.49 -2.55
N ALA A 65 23.25 15.74 -3.87
CA ALA A 65 22.10 15.51 -4.75
C ALA A 65 21.52 14.09 -4.63
N THR A 66 22.39 13.09 -4.60
CA THR A 66 21.98 11.68 -4.47
C THR A 66 21.21 11.40 -3.19
N ILE A 67 21.53 12.09 -2.09
CA ILE A 67 20.77 11.98 -0.83
C ILE A 67 19.34 12.48 -1.05
N GLY A 68 19.15 13.62 -1.70
CA GLY A 68 17.81 14.14 -2.00
C GLY A 68 16.99 13.18 -2.86
N LEU A 69 17.61 12.63 -3.91
CA LEU A 69 16.96 11.64 -4.78
C LEU A 69 16.54 10.39 -4.00
N HIS A 70 17.40 9.90 -3.11
CA HIS A 70 17.11 8.72 -2.30
C HIS A 70 16.04 8.98 -1.24
N VAL A 71 16.00 10.17 -0.63
CA VAL A 71 14.89 10.57 0.25
C VAL A 71 13.57 10.56 -0.52
N ASP A 72 13.53 11.23 -1.68
CA ASP A 72 12.31 11.31 -2.51
C ASP A 72 11.81 9.93 -2.93
N SER A 73 12.74 9.03 -3.27
CA SER A 73 12.47 7.63 -3.61
C SER A 73 11.92 6.83 -2.42
N LYS A 74 12.51 6.98 -1.22
CA LYS A 74 12.03 6.28 -0.02
C LYS A 74 10.67 6.77 0.45
N ILE A 75 10.40 8.07 0.33
CA ILE A 75 9.06 8.63 0.58
C ILE A 75 8.04 8.07 -0.42
N SER A 76 8.37 8.02 -1.72
CA SER A 76 7.51 7.39 -2.73
C SER A 76 7.21 5.92 -2.41
N SER A 77 8.25 5.15 -2.07
CA SER A 77 8.11 3.73 -1.73
C SER A 77 7.21 3.53 -0.51
N LEU A 78 7.33 4.38 0.51
CA LEU A 78 6.47 4.34 1.68
C LEU A 78 5.01 4.70 1.35
N ILE A 79 4.78 5.72 0.51
CA ILE A 79 3.44 6.08 0.02
C ILE A 79 2.79 4.89 -0.69
N TYR A 80 3.48 4.32 -1.67
CA TYR A 80 3.00 3.17 -2.43
C TYR A 80 2.61 2.01 -1.51
N THR A 81 3.46 1.72 -0.53
CA THR A 81 3.24 0.59 0.38
C THR A 81 2.06 0.85 1.31
N ILE A 82 1.89 2.06 1.83
CA ILE A 82 0.74 2.39 2.69
C ILE A 82 -0.57 2.41 1.90
N ASN A 83 -0.55 2.89 0.66
CA ASN A 83 -1.72 2.79 -0.23
C ASN A 83 -2.13 1.32 -0.44
N TYR A 84 -1.14 0.44 -0.72
CA TYR A 84 -1.38 -0.99 -0.80
C TYR A 84 -1.92 -1.58 0.51
N VAL A 85 -1.43 -1.14 1.68
CA VAL A 85 -1.99 -1.51 2.99
C VAL A 85 -3.47 -1.12 3.07
N CYS A 86 -3.85 0.08 2.65
CA CYS A 86 -5.24 0.53 2.68
C CYS A 86 -6.14 -0.26 1.72
N ASP A 87 -5.67 -0.53 0.50
CA ASP A 87 -6.37 -1.41 -0.44
C ASP A 87 -6.51 -2.85 0.10
N SER A 88 -5.56 -3.26 0.95
CA SER A 88 -5.47 -4.60 1.50
C SER A 88 -6.31 -4.86 2.76
N GLN A 89 -7.05 -3.89 3.30
CA GLN A 89 -7.69 -4.05 4.62
C GLN A 89 -8.65 -5.25 4.68
N GLU A 90 -9.43 -5.46 3.63
CA GLU A 90 -10.48 -6.49 3.58
C GLU A 90 -10.10 -7.73 2.73
N GLY A 91 -8.86 -7.81 2.26
CA GLY A 91 -8.39 -8.89 1.39
C GLY A 91 -7.12 -8.52 0.65
N MET A 92 -6.54 -9.46 -0.11
CA MET A 92 -5.49 -9.08 -1.06
C MET A 92 -6.10 -8.30 -2.24
N PRO A 93 -5.53 -7.15 -2.63
CA PRO A 93 -6.04 -6.40 -3.78
C PRO A 93 -5.78 -7.16 -5.07
N ILE A 94 -6.79 -7.22 -5.93
CA ILE A 94 -6.66 -7.82 -7.26
C ILE A 94 -5.83 -6.88 -8.14
N ASN A 95 -4.62 -7.31 -8.49
CA ASN A 95 -3.77 -6.62 -9.47
C ASN A 95 -3.97 -7.16 -10.90
N SER A 96 -3.31 -6.56 -11.89
CA SER A 96 -3.41 -6.93 -13.31
C SER A 96 -3.10 -8.41 -13.55
N VAL A 97 -2.04 -8.94 -12.90
CA VAL A 97 -1.66 -10.35 -13.01
C VAL A 97 -2.75 -11.24 -12.43
N ALA A 98 -3.19 -11.00 -11.19
CA ALA A 98 -4.23 -11.77 -10.53
C ALA A 98 -5.53 -11.77 -11.34
N ASN A 99 -5.91 -10.61 -11.90
CA ASN A 99 -7.10 -10.46 -12.73
C ASN A 99 -7.07 -11.35 -13.98
N GLN A 100 -5.89 -11.68 -14.49
CA GLN A 100 -5.72 -12.56 -15.65
C GLN A 100 -5.57 -14.03 -15.25
N VAL A 101 -4.67 -14.34 -14.31
CA VAL A 101 -4.26 -15.72 -14.04
C VAL A 101 -5.23 -16.45 -13.12
N VAL A 102 -5.85 -15.76 -12.16
CA VAL A 102 -6.72 -16.39 -11.16
C VAL A 102 -8.01 -16.93 -11.79
N PRO A 103 -8.78 -16.16 -12.60
CA PRO A 103 -9.98 -16.70 -13.25
C PRO A 103 -9.64 -17.84 -14.20
N MET A 104 -8.54 -17.73 -14.95
CA MET A 104 -8.11 -18.77 -15.89
C MET A 104 -7.76 -20.07 -15.16
N MET A 105 -6.99 -19.98 -14.07
CA MET A 105 -6.63 -21.14 -13.27
C MET A 105 -7.88 -21.80 -12.67
N LYS A 106 -8.82 -20.99 -12.15
CA LYS A 106 -10.06 -21.47 -11.55
C LYS A 106 -10.99 -22.16 -12.56
N GLU A 107 -11.11 -21.62 -13.77
CA GLU A 107 -12.00 -22.16 -14.81
C GLU A 107 -11.43 -23.43 -15.45
N ARG A 108 -10.12 -23.44 -15.73
CA ARG A 108 -9.48 -24.46 -16.57
C ARG A 108 -8.74 -25.54 -15.77
N GLY A 109 -8.34 -25.23 -14.54
CA GLY A 109 -7.41 -26.06 -13.79
C GLY A 109 -5.97 -25.98 -14.32
N LEU A 110 -5.02 -26.53 -13.56
CA LEU A 110 -3.58 -26.39 -13.82
C LEU A 110 -3.13 -26.87 -15.20
N GLU A 111 -3.61 -28.04 -15.63
CA GLU A 111 -3.17 -28.65 -16.91
C GLU A 111 -3.57 -27.79 -18.11
N ALA A 112 -4.84 -27.40 -18.20
CA ALA A 112 -5.34 -26.58 -19.30
C ALA A 112 -4.89 -25.09 -19.18
N PHE A 113 -4.57 -24.61 -17.98
CA PHE A 113 -3.88 -23.32 -17.80
C PHE A 113 -2.49 -23.34 -18.44
N ILE A 114 -1.71 -24.41 -18.18
CA ILE A 114 -0.37 -24.55 -18.75
C ILE A 114 -0.44 -24.68 -20.27
N GLU A 115 -1.33 -25.54 -20.78
CA GLU A 115 -1.51 -25.73 -22.22
C GLU A 115 -1.87 -24.43 -22.95
N HIS A 116 -2.75 -23.61 -22.35
CA HIS A 116 -3.15 -22.33 -22.92
C HIS A 116 -1.95 -21.40 -23.13
N TYR A 117 -1.13 -21.17 -22.09
CA TYR A 117 -0.01 -20.25 -22.19
C TYR A 117 1.18 -20.81 -22.97
N LEU A 118 1.36 -22.14 -23.00
CA LEU A 118 2.33 -22.77 -23.90
C LEU A 118 1.95 -22.53 -25.38
N THR A 119 0.66 -22.59 -25.71
CA THR A 119 0.16 -22.28 -27.06
C THR A 119 0.43 -20.82 -27.46
N LEU A 120 0.45 -19.91 -26.48
CA LEU A 120 0.84 -18.51 -26.65
C LEU A 120 2.37 -18.30 -26.63
N SER A 121 3.16 -19.38 -26.66
CA SER A 121 4.63 -19.37 -26.68
C SER A 121 5.29 -18.78 -25.43
N HIS A 122 4.60 -18.78 -24.29
CA HIS A 122 5.24 -18.42 -23.02
C HIS A 122 6.13 -19.57 -22.49
N PRO A 123 7.27 -19.27 -21.86
CA PRO A 123 8.12 -20.29 -21.25
C PRO A 123 7.42 -21.03 -20.11
N LEU A 124 7.57 -22.36 -20.06
CA LEU A 124 6.96 -23.20 -19.01
C LEU A 124 7.29 -22.73 -17.58
N GLU A 125 8.52 -22.26 -17.34
CA GLU A 125 8.92 -21.79 -16.02
C GLU A 125 8.20 -20.50 -15.60
N GLU A 126 7.92 -19.58 -16.52
CA GLU A 126 7.11 -18.38 -16.23
C GLU A 126 5.65 -18.76 -15.94
N ILE A 127 5.09 -19.67 -16.73
CA ILE A 127 3.73 -20.18 -16.53
C ILE A 127 3.58 -20.82 -15.15
N LYS A 128 4.57 -21.59 -14.69
CA LYS A 128 4.57 -22.18 -13.33
C LYS A 128 4.60 -21.11 -12.24
N VAL A 129 5.32 -20.01 -12.45
CA VAL A 129 5.32 -18.88 -11.51
C VAL A 129 3.93 -18.25 -11.42
N TRP A 130 3.26 -18.04 -12.54
CA TRP A 130 1.89 -17.51 -12.56
C TRP A 130 0.89 -18.46 -11.91
N ALA A 131 1.05 -19.76 -12.14
CA ALA A 131 0.22 -20.78 -11.51
C ALA A 131 0.37 -20.77 -9.99
N LYS A 132 1.62 -20.74 -9.50
CA LYS A 132 1.92 -20.62 -8.06
C LYS A 132 1.31 -19.35 -7.49
N TYR A 133 1.40 -18.22 -8.19
CA TYR A 133 0.81 -16.97 -7.76
C TYR A 133 -0.73 -17.02 -7.71
N ALA A 134 -1.38 -17.65 -8.69
CA ALA A 134 -2.82 -17.84 -8.68
C ALA A 134 -3.30 -18.61 -7.43
N ASP A 135 -2.61 -19.71 -7.09
CA ASP A 135 -2.88 -20.49 -5.89
C ASP A 135 -2.63 -19.68 -4.61
N TYR A 136 -1.50 -18.96 -4.56
CA TYR A 136 -1.18 -18.08 -3.43
C TYR A 136 -2.26 -17.00 -3.23
N PHE A 137 -2.68 -16.36 -4.32
CA PHE A 137 -3.69 -15.31 -4.28
C PHE A 137 -5.03 -15.87 -3.78
N GLU A 138 -5.53 -16.98 -4.34
CA GLU A 138 -6.80 -17.56 -3.90
C GLU A 138 -6.76 -18.03 -2.44
N ALA A 139 -5.63 -18.56 -1.95
CA ALA A 139 -5.46 -18.94 -0.56
C ALA A 139 -5.51 -17.74 0.41
N ASN A 140 -5.10 -16.55 -0.06
CA ASN A 140 -4.94 -15.36 0.77
C ASN A 140 -5.94 -14.23 0.45
N ARG A 141 -6.79 -14.37 -0.58
CA ARG A 141 -7.67 -13.29 -1.09
C ARG A 141 -8.59 -12.67 -0.04
N HIS A 142 -8.96 -13.42 1.00
CA HIS A 142 -9.87 -12.99 2.07
C HIS A 142 -9.14 -12.68 3.39
N ARG A 143 -7.79 -12.66 3.38
CA ARG A 143 -7.01 -12.33 4.58
C ARG A 143 -7.20 -10.86 4.94
N LYS A 144 -7.70 -10.61 6.15
CA LYS A 144 -7.90 -9.25 6.66
C LYS A 144 -6.69 -8.76 7.43
N LEU A 145 -6.41 -7.47 7.33
CA LEU A 145 -5.41 -6.83 8.19
C LEU A 145 -6.05 -6.41 9.53
N ASP A 146 -5.26 -6.45 10.60
CA ASP A 146 -5.68 -5.91 11.89
C ASP A 146 -5.66 -4.38 11.80
N PHE A 147 -6.86 -3.78 11.72
CA PHE A 147 -6.98 -2.35 11.49
C PHE A 147 -6.38 -1.49 12.62
N ASN A 148 -6.32 -1.97 13.86
CA ASN A 148 -5.64 -1.23 14.93
C ASN A 148 -4.12 -1.21 14.69
N ARG A 149 -3.54 -2.30 14.16
CA ARG A 149 -2.14 -2.31 13.74
C ARG A 149 -1.91 -1.42 12.52
N THR A 150 -2.85 -1.39 11.56
CA THR A 150 -2.82 -0.46 10.43
C THR A 150 -2.75 0.99 10.93
N LYS A 151 -3.59 1.39 11.89
CA LYS A 151 -3.55 2.74 12.49
C LYS A 151 -2.17 3.05 13.08
N ASN A 152 -1.61 2.13 13.86
CA ASN A 152 -0.29 2.29 14.45
C ASN A 152 0.82 2.41 13.39
N THR A 153 0.68 1.69 12.27
CA THR A 153 1.60 1.74 11.12
C THR A 153 1.56 3.13 10.48
N ILE A 154 0.36 3.67 10.21
CA ILE A 154 0.17 5.01 9.63
C ILE A 154 0.70 6.09 10.56
N GLU A 155 0.41 6.01 11.86
CA GLU A 155 0.93 6.98 12.84
C GLU A 155 2.45 6.92 12.98
N SER A 156 3.04 5.73 12.87
CA SER A 156 4.50 5.59 12.84
C SER A 156 5.08 6.18 11.56
N ALA A 157 4.42 5.95 10.41
CA ALA A 157 4.83 6.48 9.13
C ALA A 157 4.75 8.00 9.06
N ARG A 158 3.74 8.61 9.69
CA ARG A 158 3.52 10.08 9.77
C ARG A 158 4.80 10.82 10.13
N LYS A 159 5.58 10.29 11.08
CA LYS A 159 6.86 10.88 11.53
C LYS A 159 7.87 11.06 10.39
N PHE A 160 7.92 10.14 9.42
CA PHE A 160 8.82 10.26 8.28
C PHE A 160 8.39 11.36 7.32
N PHE A 161 7.08 11.54 7.12
CA PHE A 161 6.53 12.60 6.27
C PHE A 161 6.69 13.99 6.91
N GLU A 162 6.54 14.08 8.24
CA GLU A 162 6.86 15.29 9.00
C GLU A 162 8.34 15.65 8.88
N ARG A 163 9.23 14.67 9.01
CA ARG A 163 10.68 14.87 8.80
C ARG A 163 11.02 15.27 7.36
N TYR A 164 10.33 14.71 6.37
CA TYR A 164 10.49 15.11 4.96
C TYR A 164 10.08 16.57 4.73
N THR A 165 8.99 17.00 5.36
CA THR A 165 8.53 18.40 5.34
C THR A 165 9.53 19.32 6.06
N ALA A 166 10.05 18.89 7.20
CA ALA A 166 11.08 19.65 7.92
C ALA A 166 12.38 19.77 7.12
N LEU A 167 12.80 18.70 6.43
CA LEU A 167 13.99 18.67 5.59
C LEU A 167 13.87 19.66 4.43
N ASP A 168 12.70 19.68 3.78
CA ASP A 168 12.38 20.64 2.72
C ASP A 168 12.54 22.11 3.17
N HIS A 169 11.96 22.45 4.33
CA HIS A 169 12.12 23.78 4.92
C HIS A 169 13.57 24.06 5.32
N LYS A 170 14.29 23.08 5.86
CA LYS A 170 15.69 23.21 6.30
C LYS A 170 16.59 23.54 5.11
N ILE A 171 16.46 22.83 3.99
CA ILE A 171 17.25 23.09 2.77
C ILE A 171 17.07 24.51 2.27
N SER A 172 15.89 25.10 2.45
CA SER A 172 15.61 26.47 2.01
C SER A 172 16.12 27.53 2.98
N SER A 173 16.36 27.19 4.25
CA SER A 173 16.61 28.15 5.33
C SER A 173 18.03 28.13 5.92
N THR A 174 18.86 27.13 5.60
CA THR A 174 20.23 27.02 6.10
C THR A 174 21.27 26.87 4.99
N ASN A 175 22.55 27.09 5.34
CA ASN A 175 23.72 26.72 4.53
C ASN A 175 24.49 25.54 5.13
N ASP A 176 23.99 24.95 6.21
CA ASP A 176 24.58 23.76 6.83
C ASP A 176 24.27 22.51 6.00
N THR A 177 25.10 22.33 4.95
CA THR A 177 24.97 21.25 3.98
C THR A 177 25.11 19.87 4.61
N GLU A 178 25.97 19.73 5.61
CA GLU A 178 26.25 18.47 6.27
C GLU A 178 25.09 18.05 7.18
N ALA A 179 24.48 19.00 7.91
CA ALA A 179 23.32 18.70 8.74
C ALA A 179 22.07 18.37 7.92
N VAL A 180 21.95 18.87 6.68
CA VAL A 180 20.90 18.44 5.74
C VAL A 180 21.18 17.04 5.22
N ALA A 181 22.42 16.76 4.79
CA ALA A 181 22.84 15.45 4.30
C ALA A 181 22.62 14.36 5.35
N LYS A 182 23.02 14.62 6.59
CA LYS A 182 22.83 13.71 7.73
C LYS A 182 21.37 13.43 8.02
N GLU A 183 20.50 14.45 7.98
CA GLU A 183 19.07 14.26 8.17
C GLU A 183 18.45 13.43 7.05
N GLY A 184 18.79 13.73 5.79
CA GLY A 184 18.33 12.96 4.64
C GLY A 184 18.75 11.50 4.72
N GLN A 185 20.01 11.23 5.09
CA GLN A 185 20.51 9.87 5.30
C GLN A 185 19.75 9.14 6.42
N ALA A 186 19.49 9.82 7.54
CA ALA A 186 18.73 9.24 8.64
C ALA A 186 17.29 8.89 8.21
N ILE A 187 16.60 9.75 7.45
CA ILE A 187 15.26 9.44 6.91
C ILE A 187 15.32 8.18 6.04
N ILE A 188 16.32 8.08 5.15
CA ILE A 188 16.49 6.93 4.26
C ILE A 188 16.62 5.63 5.06
N ASP A 189 17.50 5.62 6.06
CA ASP A 189 17.81 4.40 6.81
C ASP A 189 16.67 4.01 7.77
N ASP A 190 16.03 4.99 8.40
CA ASP A 190 14.90 4.72 9.29
C ASP A 190 13.68 4.20 8.51
N ILE A 191 13.41 4.70 7.29
CA ILE A 191 12.35 4.14 6.43
C ILE A 191 12.68 2.70 6.04
N LYS A 192 13.93 2.39 5.65
CA LYS A 192 14.33 1.00 5.36
C LYS A 192 14.11 0.09 6.57
N GLN A 193 14.49 0.55 7.76
CA GLN A 193 14.28 -0.20 8.99
C GLN A 193 12.79 -0.38 9.28
N PHE A 194 11.96 0.64 9.05
CA PHE A 194 10.52 0.57 9.24
C PHE A 194 9.88 -0.50 8.36
N HIS A 195 10.21 -0.55 7.06
CA HIS A 195 9.77 -1.62 6.16
C HIS A 195 10.17 -3.03 6.63
N ALA A 196 11.34 -3.15 7.27
CA ALA A 196 11.88 -4.43 7.72
C ALA A 196 11.33 -4.89 9.07
N THR A 197 10.76 -3.98 9.88
CA THR A 197 10.39 -4.24 11.28
C THR A 197 8.91 -4.10 11.56
N ASP A 198 8.19 -3.22 10.86
CA ASP A 198 6.76 -3.05 11.04
C ASP A 198 6.00 -4.30 10.57
N PRO A 199 5.18 -4.95 11.43
CA PRO A 199 4.51 -6.20 11.06
C PRO A 199 3.58 -6.09 9.86
N ILE A 200 2.87 -4.96 9.69
CA ILE A 200 1.94 -4.77 8.59
C ILE A 200 2.73 -4.56 7.30
N LEU A 201 3.75 -3.69 7.31
CA LEU A 201 4.59 -3.48 6.13
C LEU A 201 5.31 -4.76 5.71
N LYS A 202 5.86 -5.53 6.66
CA LYS A 202 6.50 -6.81 6.35
C LYS A 202 5.56 -7.79 5.65
N GLN A 203 4.33 -7.88 6.15
CA GLN A 203 3.33 -8.77 5.57
C GLN A 203 3.00 -8.36 4.13
N VAL A 204 2.65 -7.09 3.89
CA VAL A 204 2.29 -6.65 2.54
C VAL A 204 3.48 -6.66 1.57
N ASN A 205 4.69 -6.40 2.06
CA ASN A 205 5.90 -6.52 1.23
C ASN A 205 6.14 -7.98 0.84
N ALA A 206 5.90 -8.93 1.74
CA ALA A 206 5.98 -10.36 1.41
C ALA A 206 4.95 -10.76 0.35
N GLU A 207 3.73 -10.26 0.46
CA GLU A 207 2.68 -10.51 -0.53
C GLU A 207 2.99 -9.88 -1.89
N ASN A 208 3.54 -8.66 -1.90
CA ASN A 208 3.98 -8.01 -3.14
C ASN A 208 5.12 -8.76 -3.83
N MET A 209 6.01 -9.43 -3.08
CA MET A 209 7.08 -10.25 -3.64
C MET A 209 6.57 -11.53 -4.33
N GLU A 210 5.36 -11.98 -4.04
CA GLU A 210 4.76 -13.12 -4.75
C GLU A 210 4.17 -12.70 -6.11
N ILE A 211 3.98 -11.40 -6.36
CA ILE A 211 3.43 -10.89 -7.63
C ILE A 211 4.47 -11.06 -8.75
N PRO A 212 4.17 -11.84 -9.80
CA PRO A 212 5.04 -11.97 -10.96
C PRO A 212 5.14 -10.65 -11.75
N HIS A 213 6.25 -10.44 -12.46
CA HIS A 213 6.40 -9.28 -13.36
C HIS A 213 5.33 -9.30 -14.46
N ALA A 214 4.54 -8.23 -14.59
CA ALA A 214 3.39 -8.18 -15.51
C ALA A 214 3.83 -8.17 -16.98
N SER A 215 5.00 -7.61 -17.27
CA SER A 215 5.65 -7.62 -18.59
C SER A 215 5.79 -9.00 -19.22
N THR A 216 5.84 -10.07 -18.40
CA THR A 216 5.89 -11.46 -18.87
C THR A 216 4.53 -11.99 -19.34
N LEU A 217 3.43 -11.37 -18.91
CA LEU A 217 2.05 -11.81 -19.15
C LEU A 217 1.30 -11.01 -20.23
N THR A 218 1.56 -9.71 -20.34
CA THR A 218 0.70 -8.79 -21.10
C THR A 218 1.35 -8.23 -22.37
N GLN A 219 2.64 -8.47 -22.61
CA GLN A 219 3.43 -7.73 -23.61
C GLN A 219 3.39 -6.19 -23.42
N VAL A 220 2.89 -5.70 -22.27
CA VAL A 220 2.90 -4.29 -21.88
C VAL A 220 4.07 -4.08 -20.93
N ALA A 221 4.91 -3.09 -21.19
CA ALA A 221 6.02 -2.74 -20.31
C ALA A 221 5.49 -2.43 -18.91
N ASP A 222 6.20 -2.90 -17.88
CA ASP A 222 5.87 -2.58 -16.48
C ASP A 222 5.91 -1.05 -16.31
N GLU A 223 4.76 -0.44 -15.97
CA GLU A 223 4.75 0.96 -15.52
C GLU A 223 5.41 1.01 -14.14
N MET A 224 6.63 1.57 -14.11
CA MET A 224 7.41 1.84 -12.90
C MET A 224 6.89 3.07 -12.15
#